data_AF-A0A4Z0NJT3-F1
#
_entry.id   AF-A0A4Z0NJT3-F1
#
_cell.length_a   1.000
_cell.length_b   1.000
_cell.length_c   1.000
_cell.angle_alpha   90.00
_cell.angle_beta   90.00
_cell.angle_gamma   90.00
#
_symmetry.space_group_name_H-M   'P 1'
#
loop_
_entity.id
_entity.type
_entity.pdbx_description
1 polymer ?
#
loop_
_entity_poly.entity_id
_entity_poly.type
_entity_poly.pdbx_seq_one_letter_code
_entity_poly.pdbx_strand_id
1 'polypeptide(L)'
;MFLPRAVAHESGALTRCREGSVAFVFAILLPVLLGSVGFGVDYATWLLRKQKLQGIVDATALAVVSDMQVTGFGRGRAQAVAEAAARSLAADKLGEDRIAVATEPIYRRPATIPDDPFRLALANDRDEAPTGVRVTLSQRKRAIMTTLVTPYLTDITVQATAEIVGTSRVCVVALDGSSAAAIGLRDSARISASDCSVYAMSTSGAAIDARDASQLAAGKSCAVGGYAGASQRFRPVPITGCPAIKDPLAARAAPAVGGCTYTNKQVGNWSEVLSPGTYCGGLVLTSGAVVRLNPGIYVMKDGPLVVGSDSGTPAAGSGHPYASKHVSLLCYHNDVSPAVKSFLHCPTASTYLSPASLSGDGVGFYFTGAVQPEYDGIARPMQFMPRSNVSLGAPTEGPMAGLLFFEDRGAPAGRLFEVMSDNARRLVGTIYMPRGTFVVSANQVVADHSEYTAIVAQKVALSQAPRLVVNANYNATKVPVPQGLGPTSARPALTD
;
A
#
# COMPACT_ATOMS: atom_id res chain seq x y z
N MET A 1 14.98 67.92 -52.95
CA MET A 1 13.72 68.41 -53.52
C MET A 1 12.77 68.69 -52.37
N PHE A 2 12.39 69.96 -52.19
CA PHE A 2 11.45 70.55 -51.23
C PHE A 2 11.71 70.43 -49.70
N LEU A 3 12.29 71.51 -49.15
CA LEU A 3 11.95 72.04 -47.82
C LEU A 3 10.53 72.64 -47.86
N PRO A 4 9.87 72.77 -46.69
CA PRO A 4 9.50 74.13 -46.31
C PRO A 4 9.91 74.49 -44.87
N ARG A 5 10.43 75.71 -44.78
CA ARG A 5 10.67 76.52 -43.59
C ARG A 5 9.34 76.91 -42.94
N ALA A 6 9.14 76.64 -41.65
CA ALA A 6 8.25 77.43 -40.76
C ALA A 6 8.27 76.93 -39.30
N VAL A 7 9.41 76.83 -38.63
CA VAL A 7 9.45 76.71 -37.15
C VAL A 7 10.73 77.36 -36.62
N ALA A 8 10.81 78.70 -36.62
CA ALA A 8 11.98 79.38 -36.06
C ALA A 8 11.68 80.77 -35.48
N HIS A 9 10.43 81.09 -35.12
CA HIS A 9 10.12 82.45 -34.64
C HIS A 9 9.17 82.57 -33.45
N GLU A 10 9.02 81.52 -32.63
CA GLU A 10 8.21 81.58 -31.39
C GLU A 10 8.87 80.94 -30.15
N SER A 11 10.18 80.71 -30.15
CA SER A 11 10.91 80.21 -28.97
C SER A 11 11.36 81.31 -27.99
N GLY A 12 11.17 82.60 -28.34
CA GLY A 12 11.58 83.75 -27.51
C GLY A 12 10.56 84.21 -26.47
N ALA A 13 9.28 83.81 -26.57
CA ALA A 13 8.22 84.26 -25.67
C ALA A 13 7.97 83.31 -24.47
N LEU A 14 8.47 82.07 -24.52
CA LEU A 14 8.25 81.06 -23.47
C LEU A 14 9.24 81.15 -22.29
N THR A 15 10.34 81.90 -22.42
CA THR A 15 11.38 82.01 -21.38
C THR A 15 11.09 83.06 -20.30
N ARG A 16 9.96 83.79 -20.38
CA ARG A 16 9.56 84.81 -19.38
C ARG A 16 8.32 84.46 -18.55
N CYS A 17 7.65 83.34 -18.80
CA CYS A 17 6.48 82.93 -18.00
C CYS A 17 6.90 82.19 -16.72
N ARG A 18 6.85 82.87 -15.57
CA ARG A 18 7.08 82.27 -14.24
C ARG A 18 5.89 81.50 -13.67
N GLU A 19 4.73 81.53 -14.33
CA GLU A 19 3.52 80.82 -13.88
C GLU A 19 3.41 79.37 -14.42
N GLY A 20 4.31 78.95 -15.33
CA GLY A 20 4.31 77.61 -15.95
C GLY A 20 5.25 76.57 -15.32
N SER A 21 6.07 76.95 -14.34
CA SER A 21 7.14 76.07 -13.80
C SER A 21 6.60 74.81 -13.13
N VAL A 22 5.44 74.88 -12.48
CA VAL A 22 4.83 73.73 -11.78
C VAL A 22 4.28 72.72 -12.78
N ALA A 23 3.71 73.17 -13.90
CA ALA A 23 3.17 72.30 -14.94
C ALA A 23 4.25 71.46 -15.62
N PHE A 24 5.45 72.03 -15.87
CA PHE A 24 6.58 71.29 -16.42
C PHE A 24 7.14 70.24 -15.46
N VAL A 25 7.28 70.60 -14.18
CA VAL A 25 7.73 69.66 -13.14
C VAL A 25 6.73 68.51 -12.99
N PHE A 26 5.42 68.80 -13.02
CA PHE A 26 4.36 67.80 -12.98
C PHE A 26 4.35 66.92 -14.23
N ALA A 27 4.51 67.50 -15.43
CA ALA A 27 4.56 66.76 -16.69
C ALA A 27 5.73 65.77 -16.79
N ILE A 28 6.85 66.06 -16.12
CA ILE A 28 8.02 65.17 -16.08
C ILE A 28 7.92 64.14 -14.94
N LEU A 29 7.42 64.53 -13.76
CA LEU A 29 7.31 63.64 -12.60
C LEU A 29 6.15 62.64 -12.71
N LEU A 30 5.04 63.02 -13.33
CA LEU A 30 3.85 62.17 -13.43
C LEU A 30 4.14 60.85 -14.17
N PRO A 31 4.81 60.82 -15.35
CA PRO A 31 5.19 59.57 -16.00
C PRO A 31 6.15 58.71 -15.17
N VAL A 32 7.07 59.32 -14.42
CA VAL A 32 8.02 58.61 -13.55
C VAL A 32 7.30 57.95 -12.38
N LEU A 33 6.38 58.67 -11.73
CA LEU A 33 5.55 58.14 -10.65
C LEU A 33 4.64 57.01 -11.14
N LEU A 34 3.93 57.21 -12.25
CA LEU A 34 3.07 56.17 -12.84
C LEU A 34 3.87 54.95 -13.28
N GLY A 35 5.06 55.14 -13.86
CA GLY A 35 5.97 54.06 -14.22
C GLY A 35 6.44 53.24 -13.00
N SER A 36 6.74 53.92 -11.88
CA SER A 36 7.15 53.25 -10.63
C SER A 36 6.03 52.41 -10.01
N VAL A 37 4.79 52.93 -10.02
CA VAL A 37 3.61 52.19 -9.54
C VAL A 37 3.32 50.99 -10.44
N GLY A 38 3.38 51.18 -11.77
CA GLY A 38 3.19 50.11 -12.74
C GLY A 38 4.19 48.97 -12.56
N PHE A 39 5.47 49.29 -12.36
CA PHE A 39 6.51 48.31 -12.06
C PHE A 39 6.23 47.57 -10.75
N GLY A 40 5.82 48.29 -9.70
CA GLY A 40 5.46 47.69 -8.40
C GLY A 40 4.34 46.66 -8.51
N VAL A 41 3.28 46.96 -9.28
CA VAL A 41 2.15 46.05 -9.52
C VAL A 41 2.57 44.84 -10.35
N ASP A 42 3.34 45.05 -11.43
CA ASP A 42 3.84 43.95 -12.26
C ASP A 42 4.76 43.01 -11.46
N TYR A 43 5.62 43.56 -10.59
CA TYR A 43 6.49 42.80 -9.68
C TYR A 43 5.69 42.03 -8.62
N ALA A 44 4.72 42.68 -7.96
CA ALA A 44 3.89 42.03 -6.94
C ALA A 44 3.09 40.85 -7.53
N THR A 45 2.49 41.05 -8.70
CA THR A 45 1.77 39.98 -9.40
C THR A 45 2.72 38.90 -9.94
N TRP A 46 3.98 39.21 -10.23
CA TRP A 46 4.99 38.23 -10.64
C TRP A 46 5.37 37.32 -9.46
N LEU A 47 5.61 37.91 -8.29
CA LEU A 47 5.90 37.20 -7.03
C LEU A 47 4.78 36.23 -6.63
N LEU A 48 3.53 36.70 -6.64
CA LEU A 48 2.37 35.85 -6.32
C LEU A 48 2.25 34.67 -7.29
N ARG A 49 2.59 34.88 -8.57
CA ARG A 49 2.56 33.81 -9.58
C ARG A 49 3.68 32.81 -9.37
N LYS A 50 4.89 33.29 -9.04
CA LYS A 50 6.04 32.45 -8.72
C LYS A 50 5.76 31.55 -7.51
N GLN A 51 5.16 32.08 -6.44
CA GLN A 51 4.78 31.28 -5.26
C GLN A 51 3.74 30.19 -5.60
N LYS A 52 2.73 30.52 -6.41
CA LYS A 52 1.74 29.53 -6.87
C LYS A 52 2.36 28.44 -7.73
N LEU A 53 3.23 28.81 -8.66
CA LEU A 53 3.98 27.87 -9.49
C LEU A 53 4.89 26.99 -8.64
N GLN A 54 5.54 27.54 -7.59
CA GLN A 54 6.36 26.79 -6.66
C GLN A 54 5.55 25.67 -5.98
N GLY A 55 4.40 26.00 -5.39
CA GLY A 55 3.53 24.99 -4.77
C GLY A 55 3.01 23.93 -5.74
N ILE A 56 2.86 24.24 -7.04
CA ILE A 56 2.48 23.26 -8.07
C ILE A 56 3.65 22.35 -8.41
N VAL A 57 4.87 22.89 -8.59
CA VAL A 57 6.04 22.06 -8.90
C VAL A 57 6.40 21.14 -7.73
N ASP A 58 6.24 21.58 -6.49
CA ASP A 58 6.45 20.77 -5.29
C ASP A 58 5.49 19.56 -5.26
N ALA A 59 4.20 19.79 -5.52
CA ALA A 59 3.19 18.73 -5.58
C ALA A 59 3.39 17.80 -6.79
N THR A 60 3.83 18.34 -7.93
CA THR A 60 4.10 17.57 -9.14
C THR A 60 5.32 16.67 -8.96
N ALA A 61 6.39 17.17 -8.34
CA ALA A 61 7.57 16.37 -8.01
C ALA A 61 7.22 15.18 -7.10
N LEU A 62 6.42 15.41 -6.05
CA LEU A 62 5.93 14.34 -5.19
C LEU A 62 5.05 13.32 -5.93
N ALA A 63 4.19 13.77 -6.84
CA ALA A 63 3.33 12.89 -7.63
C ALA A 63 4.16 11.97 -8.56
N VAL A 64 5.16 12.53 -9.25
CA VAL A 64 6.06 11.77 -10.12
C VAL A 64 6.85 10.73 -9.32
N VAL A 65 7.40 11.10 -8.17
CA VAL A 65 8.18 10.17 -7.34
C VAL A 65 7.30 9.08 -6.72
N SER A 66 6.08 9.41 -6.32
CA SER A 66 5.10 8.41 -5.85
C SER A 66 4.78 7.37 -6.93
N ASP A 67 4.66 7.82 -8.18
CA ASP A 67 4.41 6.95 -9.32
C ASP A 67 5.65 6.11 -9.70
N MET A 68 6.85 6.69 -9.62
CA MET A 68 8.13 5.98 -9.76
C MET A 68 8.28 4.85 -8.75
N GLN A 69 7.84 5.07 -7.50
CA GLN A 69 7.91 4.06 -6.44
C GLN A 69 7.06 2.81 -6.77
N VAL A 70 5.91 2.99 -7.42
CA VAL A 70 4.96 1.90 -7.67
C VAL A 70 5.31 1.09 -8.92
N THR A 71 5.86 1.73 -9.94
CA THR A 71 5.97 1.13 -11.28
C THR A 71 7.38 1.13 -11.86
N GLY A 72 8.35 1.71 -11.15
CA GLY A 72 9.70 1.95 -11.64
C GLY A 72 9.81 3.21 -12.50
N PHE A 73 11.04 3.67 -12.74
CA PHE A 73 11.31 4.88 -13.50
C PHE A 73 11.35 4.62 -15.01
N GLY A 74 10.62 5.44 -15.77
CA GLY A 74 10.76 5.53 -17.23
C GLY A 74 10.65 6.98 -17.67
N ARG A 75 11.64 7.49 -18.43
CA ARG A 75 11.75 8.92 -18.81
C ARG A 75 10.46 9.47 -19.44
N GLY A 76 9.90 8.78 -20.45
CA GLY A 76 8.66 9.22 -21.10
C GLY A 76 7.42 9.17 -20.20
N ARG A 77 7.41 8.28 -19.21
CA ARG A 77 6.29 8.10 -18.28
C ARG A 77 6.34 9.13 -17.16
N ALA A 78 7.51 9.37 -16.59
CA ALA A 78 7.73 10.43 -15.61
C ALA A 78 7.34 11.80 -16.19
N GLN A 79 7.71 12.07 -17.45
CA GLN A 79 7.30 13.26 -18.17
C GLN A 79 5.77 13.35 -18.34
N ALA A 80 5.11 12.26 -18.77
CA ALA A 80 3.65 12.25 -18.95
C ALA A 80 2.89 12.45 -17.63
N VAL A 81 3.36 11.84 -16.53
CA VAL A 81 2.78 12.01 -15.19
C VAL A 81 2.97 13.43 -14.70
N ALA A 82 4.16 14.01 -14.90
CA ALA A 82 4.44 15.39 -14.53
C ALA A 82 3.54 16.37 -15.29
N GLU A 83 3.36 16.17 -16.60
CA GLU A 83 2.47 16.99 -17.42
C GLU A 83 1.00 16.87 -16.99
N ALA A 84 0.52 15.65 -16.69
CA ALA A 84 -0.84 15.43 -16.24
C ALA A 84 -1.10 16.09 -14.87
N ALA A 85 -0.19 15.90 -13.91
CA ALA A 85 -0.30 16.49 -12.56
C ALA A 85 -0.19 18.01 -12.59
N ALA A 86 0.75 18.56 -13.36
CA ALA A 86 0.87 20.01 -13.51
C ALA A 86 -0.38 20.62 -14.14
N ARG A 87 -0.97 19.98 -15.16
CA ARG A 87 -2.23 20.44 -15.78
C ARG A 87 -3.41 20.39 -14.81
N SER A 88 -3.57 19.29 -14.06
CA SER A 88 -4.68 19.18 -13.10
C SER A 88 -4.59 20.21 -11.98
N LEU A 89 -3.37 20.48 -11.48
CA LEU A 89 -3.14 21.44 -10.39
C LEU A 89 -3.20 22.90 -10.87
N ALA A 90 -2.82 23.16 -12.12
CA ALA A 90 -2.86 24.49 -12.71
C ALA A 90 -4.27 24.93 -13.14
N ALA A 91 -5.10 23.99 -13.60
CA ALA A 91 -6.47 24.26 -14.04
C ALA A 91 -7.31 24.96 -12.96
N ASP A 92 -7.06 24.63 -11.69
CA ASP A 92 -7.79 25.18 -10.54
C ASP A 92 -7.25 26.56 -10.08
N LYS A 93 -6.03 26.97 -10.48
CA LYS A 93 -5.31 28.08 -9.82
C LYS A 93 -4.66 29.12 -10.76
N LEU A 94 -4.46 28.81 -12.04
CA LEU A 94 -3.72 29.67 -12.98
C LEU A 94 -4.44 30.02 -14.29
N GLY A 95 -5.57 29.39 -14.67
CA GLY A 95 -6.21 29.66 -15.96
C GLY A 95 -5.47 29.01 -17.15
N GLU A 96 -5.86 29.33 -18.39
CA GLU A 96 -5.48 28.58 -19.61
C GLU A 96 -4.04 28.79 -20.14
N ASP A 97 -3.18 29.53 -19.44
CA ASP A 97 -1.80 29.78 -19.88
C ASP A 97 -0.95 28.50 -19.85
N ARG A 98 -0.33 28.16 -20.99
CA ARG A 98 0.48 26.93 -21.14
C ARG A 98 1.70 26.94 -20.20
N ILE A 99 1.84 25.86 -19.43
CA ILE A 99 3.00 25.58 -18.58
C ILE A 99 3.85 24.52 -19.30
N ALA A 100 5.11 24.83 -19.54
CA ALA A 100 6.07 23.82 -20.01
C ALA A 100 6.63 23.06 -18.81
N VAL A 101 6.72 21.74 -18.94
CA VAL A 101 7.15 20.82 -17.89
C VAL A 101 8.40 20.08 -18.40
N ALA A 102 9.43 20.00 -17.56
CA ALA A 102 10.59 19.16 -17.83
C ALA A 102 10.90 18.30 -16.60
N THR A 103 11.28 17.03 -16.83
CA THR A 103 11.66 16.08 -15.80
C THR A 103 13.09 15.61 -16.00
N GLU A 104 13.89 15.64 -14.93
CA GLU A 104 15.27 15.17 -14.93
C GLU A 104 15.48 14.14 -13.81
N PRO A 105 16.03 12.95 -14.09
CA PRO A 105 16.29 11.96 -13.05
C PRO A 105 17.48 12.35 -12.18
N ILE A 106 17.41 11.97 -10.90
CA ILE A 106 18.43 12.22 -9.90
C ILE A 106 18.91 10.92 -9.29
N TYR A 107 20.20 10.88 -8.97
CA TYR A 107 20.89 9.74 -8.38
C TYR A 107 21.60 10.13 -7.09
N ARG A 108 21.40 9.37 -6.01
CA ARG A 108 22.29 9.39 -4.84
C ARG A 108 23.49 8.50 -5.09
N ARG A 109 24.70 9.06 -4.97
CA ARG A 109 25.94 8.29 -4.95
C ARG A 109 26.64 8.40 -3.60
N PRO A 110 27.22 7.30 -3.08
CA PRO A 110 28.11 7.39 -1.93
C PRO A 110 29.25 8.36 -2.26
N ALA A 111 29.41 9.41 -1.45
CA ALA A 111 30.48 10.36 -1.65
C ALA A 111 31.81 9.76 -1.20
N THR A 112 32.87 10.06 -1.94
CA THR A 112 34.26 9.74 -1.57
C THR A 112 34.83 10.70 -0.51
N ILE A 113 33.99 11.56 0.09
CA ILE A 113 34.40 12.66 0.99
C ILE A 113 33.64 12.52 2.33
N PRO A 114 34.29 12.69 3.49
CA PRO A 114 33.70 12.36 4.80
C PRO A 114 32.52 13.24 5.27
N ASP A 115 32.35 14.44 4.72
CA ASP A 115 31.41 15.43 5.30
C ASP A 115 29.98 15.40 4.72
N ASP A 116 29.72 14.56 3.71
CA ASP A 116 28.35 14.25 3.25
C ASP A 116 28.35 12.89 2.56
N PRO A 117 27.80 11.82 3.17
CA PRO A 117 27.92 10.47 2.63
C PRO A 117 27.18 10.27 1.29
N PHE A 118 26.34 11.21 0.83
CA PHE A 118 25.57 11.05 -0.39
C PHE A 118 25.45 12.34 -1.22
N ARG A 119 26.04 12.37 -2.44
CA ARG A 119 25.87 13.49 -3.37
C ARG A 119 24.75 13.24 -4.39
N LEU A 120 23.93 14.28 -4.62
CA LEU A 120 22.98 14.35 -5.73
C LEU A 120 23.76 14.48 -7.04
N ALA A 121 23.62 13.50 -7.95
CA ALA A 121 24.21 13.53 -9.28
C ALA A 121 23.11 13.51 -10.35
N LEU A 122 23.27 14.34 -11.39
CA LEU A 122 22.45 14.31 -12.59
C LEU A 122 22.78 13.07 -13.44
N ALA A 123 21.81 12.68 -14.26
CA ALA A 123 21.86 11.49 -15.10
C ALA A 123 23.20 11.31 -15.82
N ASN A 124 23.78 10.12 -15.66
CA ASN A 124 24.78 9.60 -16.57
C ASN A 124 24.16 8.37 -17.24
N ASP A 125 24.37 8.16 -18.54
CA ASP A 125 23.77 7.07 -19.33
C ASP A 125 24.28 5.65 -18.91
N ARG A 126 24.00 5.26 -17.66
CA ARG A 126 24.22 3.92 -17.13
C ARG A 126 22.91 3.36 -16.58
N ASP A 127 22.77 2.03 -16.61
CA ASP A 127 21.57 1.23 -16.28
C ASP A 127 21.12 1.27 -14.79
N GLU A 128 21.44 2.33 -14.06
CA GLU A 128 21.07 2.49 -12.66
C GLU A 128 19.70 3.17 -12.54
N ALA A 129 18.85 2.69 -11.62
CA ALA A 129 17.55 3.28 -11.37
C ALA A 129 17.70 4.59 -10.55
N PRO A 130 17.10 5.71 -10.98
CA PRO A 130 17.22 6.98 -10.27
C PRO A 130 16.49 6.95 -8.92
N THR A 131 17.05 7.65 -7.94
CA THR A 131 16.51 7.76 -6.58
C THR A 131 15.45 8.86 -6.45
N GLY A 132 15.36 9.76 -7.42
CA GLY A 132 14.37 10.84 -7.44
C GLY A 132 14.23 11.51 -8.81
N VAL A 133 13.41 12.55 -8.87
CA VAL A 133 13.21 13.40 -10.06
C VAL A 133 13.20 14.87 -9.68
N ARG A 134 13.89 15.68 -10.48
CA ARG A 134 13.73 17.14 -10.54
C ARG A 134 12.65 17.48 -11.55
N VAL A 135 11.65 18.25 -11.13
CA VAL A 135 10.64 18.80 -12.02
C VAL A 135 10.92 20.29 -12.19
N THR A 136 10.94 20.77 -13.43
CA THR A 136 11.01 22.18 -13.76
C THR A 136 9.71 22.60 -14.44
N LEU A 137 9.07 23.65 -13.93
CA LEU A 137 7.94 24.30 -14.59
C LEU A 137 8.38 25.67 -15.12
N SER A 138 8.02 25.97 -16.36
CA SER A 138 8.20 27.30 -16.93
C SER A 138 6.91 27.87 -17.50
N GLN A 139 6.64 29.14 -17.22
CA GLN A 139 5.48 29.87 -17.71
C GLN A 139 5.89 31.25 -18.20
N ARG A 140 5.44 31.61 -19.41
CA ARG A 140 5.60 32.96 -19.96
C ARG A 140 4.53 33.88 -19.36
N LYS A 141 4.94 34.97 -18.70
CA LYS A 141 3.99 35.96 -18.16
C LYS A 141 4.12 37.29 -18.92
N ARG A 142 3.00 37.81 -19.42
CA ARG A 142 2.93 39.14 -20.04
C ARG A 142 2.88 40.23 -18.97
N ALA A 143 3.54 41.37 -19.22
CA ALA A 143 3.37 42.57 -18.39
C ALA A 143 1.94 43.08 -18.50
N ILE A 144 1.39 43.64 -17.41
CA ILE A 144 0.03 44.20 -17.40
C ILE A 144 0.12 45.72 -17.56
N MET A 145 0.96 46.38 -16.75
CA MET A 145 1.09 47.85 -16.73
C MET A 145 2.29 48.37 -17.51
N THR A 146 3.37 47.58 -17.64
CA THR A 146 4.60 47.97 -18.37
C THR A 146 4.64 47.54 -19.84
N THR A 147 3.51 47.14 -20.42
CA THR A 147 3.39 46.69 -21.83
C THR A 147 3.94 47.68 -22.84
N LEU A 148 3.90 48.98 -22.54
CA LEU A 148 4.40 50.06 -23.39
C LEU A 148 5.94 50.15 -23.42
N VAL A 149 6.62 49.67 -22.38
CA VAL A 149 8.08 49.79 -22.21
C VAL A 149 8.78 48.45 -22.43
N THR A 150 8.20 47.37 -21.89
CA THR A 150 8.70 46.00 -22.06
C THR A 150 7.50 45.06 -22.23
N PRO A 151 7.19 44.59 -23.46
CA PRO A 151 6.01 43.77 -23.72
C PRO A 151 6.08 42.36 -23.09
N TYR A 152 7.26 41.93 -22.64
CA TYR A 152 7.49 40.63 -21.99
C TYR A 152 8.25 40.83 -20.68
N LEU A 153 7.68 40.35 -19.58
CA LEU A 153 8.47 40.02 -18.39
C LEU A 153 9.13 38.66 -18.64
N THR A 154 10.35 38.50 -18.14
CA THR A 154 11.13 37.27 -18.16
C THR A 154 10.30 36.04 -17.78
N ASP A 155 10.53 34.93 -18.49
CA ASP A 155 9.87 33.63 -18.23
C ASP A 155 10.04 33.22 -16.75
N ILE A 156 8.95 32.82 -16.10
CA ILE A 156 8.98 32.35 -14.71
C ILE A 156 9.37 30.89 -14.73
N THR A 157 10.55 30.57 -14.22
CA THR A 157 11.03 29.19 -14.04
C THR A 157 11.06 28.85 -12.55
N VAL A 158 10.43 27.73 -12.18
CA VAL A 158 10.49 27.15 -10.83
C VAL A 158 10.90 25.69 -10.90
N GLN A 159 11.58 25.22 -9.86
CA GLN A 159 12.06 23.83 -9.78
C GLN A 159 11.72 23.26 -8.41
N ALA A 160 11.42 21.97 -8.37
CA ALA A 160 11.35 21.19 -7.15
C ALA A 160 12.00 19.83 -7.38
N THR A 161 12.69 19.35 -6.36
CA THR A 161 13.28 18.02 -6.35
C THR A 161 12.56 17.16 -5.35
N ALA A 162 12.06 16.01 -5.78
CA ALA A 162 11.58 14.97 -4.89
C ALA A 162 12.46 13.72 -5.05
N GLU A 163 12.76 13.09 -3.92
CA GLU A 163 13.53 11.86 -3.84
C GLU A 163 12.77 10.82 -3.04
N ILE A 164 13.00 9.54 -3.32
CA ILE A 164 12.53 8.48 -2.46
C ILE A 164 13.50 8.33 -1.26
N VAL A 165 13.09 8.81 -0.09
CA VAL A 165 13.88 8.87 1.15
C VAL A 165 13.44 7.79 2.15
N GLY A 166 14.41 7.05 2.67
CA GLY A 166 14.25 6.04 3.72
C GLY A 166 13.67 4.71 3.25
N THR A 167 13.58 3.70 4.12
CA THR A 167 12.94 2.42 3.84
C THR A 167 11.67 2.32 4.69
N SER A 168 10.48 2.54 4.14
CA SER A 168 9.27 2.03 4.82
C SER A 168 9.15 0.54 4.48
N ARG A 169 8.74 -0.30 5.43
CA ARG A 169 8.58 -1.74 5.24
C ARG A 169 7.09 -2.04 5.19
N VAL A 170 6.48 -2.18 4.02
CA VAL A 170 5.05 -2.56 3.97
C VAL A 170 4.93 -4.03 4.33
N CYS A 171 4.17 -4.32 5.39
CA CYS A 171 3.98 -5.68 5.89
C CYS A 171 2.52 -6.13 5.90
N VAL A 172 1.56 -5.21 6.05
CA VAL A 172 0.12 -5.55 5.99
C VAL A 172 -0.57 -4.62 5.00
N VAL A 173 -1.28 -5.18 4.03
CA VAL A 173 -2.09 -4.46 3.05
C VAL A 173 -3.47 -5.10 2.99
N ALA A 174 -4.50 -4.34 3.35
CA ALA A 174 -5.89 -4.68 3.09
C ALA A 174 -6.35 -4.02 1.78
N LEU A 175 -6.63 -4.83 0.77
CA LEU A 175 -6.85 -4.42 -0.62
C LEU A 175 -8.28 -3.92 -0.91
N ASP A 176 -9.25 -4.22 -0.05
CA ASP A 176 -10.64 -3.80 -0.26
C ASP A 176 -10.77 -2.26 -0.31
N GLY A 177 -11.36 -1.74 -1.39
CA GLY A 177 -11.44 -0.31 -1.68
C GLY A 177 -12.62 0.43 -1.04
N SER A 178 -13.58 -0.26 -0.42
CA SER A 178 -14.82 0.36 0.08
C SER A 178 -15.33 -0.16 1.44
N SER A 179 -14.76 -1.24 1.98
CA SER A 179 -15.18 -1.85 3.24
C SER A 179 -14.97 -0.93 4.46
N ALA A 180 -15.99 -0.82 5.32
CA ALA A 180 -15.95 -0.10 6.60
C ALA A 180 -15.20 -0.84 7.74
N ALA A 181 -14.48 -1.90 7.38
CA ALA A 181 -13.55 -2.65 8.22
C ALA A 181 -12.65 -3.46 7.26
N ALA A 182 -11.82 -2.77 6.48
CA ALA A 182 -10.82 -3.45 5.65
C ALA A 182 -9.76 -4.11 6.54
N ILE A 183 -9.42 -3.44 7.65
CA ILE A 183 -8.73 -4.03 8.80
C ILE A 183 -9.66 -3.89 10.01
N GLY A 184 -10.20 -4.99 10.51
CA GLY A 184 -11.14 -5.02 11.62
C GLY A 184 -10.60 -5.75 12.85
N LEU A 185 -10.64 -5.12 14.01
CA LEU A 185 -10.22 -5.69 15.30
C LEU A 185 -11.37 -5.63 16.30
N ARG A 186 -11.74 -6.77 16.88
CA ARG A 186 -12.81 -6.90 17.89
C ARG A 186 -12.40 -7.86 19.00
N ASP A 187 -13.17 -7.89 20.10
CA ASP A 187 -12.98 -8.79 21.23
C ASP A 187 -11.58 -8.71 21.86
N SER A 188 -11.03 -7.49 22.00
CA SER A 188 -9.68 -7.28 22.55
C SER A 188 -8.53 -7.84 21.70
N ALA A 189 -8.75 -8.02 20.39
CA ALA A 189 -7.71 -8.44 19.45
C ALA A 189 -6.56 -7.44 19.35
N ARG A 190 -5.34 -7.93 19.11
CA ARG A 190 -4.12 -7.11 19.00
C ARG A 190 -3.31 -7.45 17.76
N ILE A 191 -2.93 -6.43 17.00
CA ILE A 191 -1.89 -6.51 15.96
C ILE A 191 -0.62 -5.83 16.48
N SER A 192 0.52 -6.53 16.37
CA SER A 192 1.84 -6.07 16.79
C SER A 192 2.80 -6.08 15.59
N ALA A 193 2.90 -4.95 14.90
CA ALA A 193 3.63 -4.73 13.66
C ALA A 193 4.65 -3.58 13.79
N SER A 194 5.31 -3.47 14.94
CA SER A 194 6.08 -2.28 15.36
C SER A 194 7.19 -1.84 14.40
N ASP A 195 7.74 -2.76 13.61
CA ASP A 195 8.85 -2.46 12.68
C ASP A 195 8.40 -2.27 11.23
N CYS A 196 7.09 -2.19 10.97
CA CYS A 196 6.55 -2.15 9.62
C CYS A 196 5.27 -1.31 9.47
N SER A 197 4.92 -1.03 8.22
CA SER A 197 3.78 -0.21 7.83
C SER A 197 2.56 -1.07 7.52
N VAL A 198 1.40 -0.66 8.06
CA VAL A 198 0.09 -1.26 7.82
C VAL A 198 -0.74 -0.32 6.94
N TYR A 199 -1.33 -0.84 5.87
CA TYR A 199 -2.07 -0.08 4.88
C TYR A 199 -3.49 -0.63 4.68
N ALA A 200 -4.49 0.24 4.76
CA ALA A 200 -5.87 -0.06 4.39
C ALA A 200 -6.25 0.77 3.15
N MET A 201 -6.59 0.09 2.06
CA MET A 201 -6.92 0.73 0.77
C MET A 201 -8.35 1.30 0.71
N SER A 202 -9.20 0.98 1.69
CA SER A 202 -10.59 1.38 1.71
C SER A 202 -10.74 2.89 1.87
N THR A 203 -11.66 3.47 1.08
CA THR A 203 -12.05 4.88 1.16
C THR A 203 -13.06 5.17 2.28
N SER A 204 -13.52 4.14 2.99
CA SER A 204 -14.47 4.30 4.11
C SER A 204 -13.86 5.06 5.29
N GLY A 205 -14.68 5.85 5.97
CA GLY A 205 -14.30 6.53 7.22
C GLY A 205 -13.89 5.59 8.36
N ALA A 206 -14.18 4.28 8.24
CA ALA A 206 -13.78 3.23 9.18
C ALA A 206 -12.90 2.15 8.52
N ALA A 207 -12.07 2.51 7.53
CA ALA A 207 -11.22 1.54 6.83
C ALA A 207 -10.35 0.68 7.76
N ILE A 208 -9.84 1.28 8.85
CA ILE A 208 -9.27 0.57 10.01
C ILE A 208 -10.23 0.74 11.18
N ASP A 209 -10.87 -0.34 11.65
CA ASP A 209 -11.83 -0.32 12.76
C ASP A 209 -11.31 -1.14 13.94
N ALA A 210 -11.06 -0.49 15.08
CA ALA A 210 -10.66 -1.14 16.32
C ALA A 210 -11.72 -0.95 17.42
N ARG A 211 -12.44 -2.03 17.74
CA ARG A 211 -13.53 -2.09 18.73
C ARG A 211 -13.06 -2.61 20.09
N ASP A 212 -13.90 -2.46 21.12
CA ASP A 212 -13.67 -3.00 22.47
C ASP A 212 -12.33 -2.56 23.09
N ALA A 213 -11.53 -3.46 23.65
CA ALA A 213 -10.17 -3.16 24.12
C ALA A 213 -9.09 -3.51 23.08
N SER A 214 -9.46 -3.63 21.80
CA SER A 214 -8.54 -4.04 20.73
C SER A 214 -7.47 -2.99 20.45
N GLN A 215 -6.29 -3.42 19.99
CA GLN A 215 -5.15 -2.53 19.75
C GLN A 215 -4.42 -2.82 18.44
N LEU A 216 -4.01 -1.76 17.75
CA LEU A 216 -3.12 -1.81 16.58
C LEU A 216 -1.82 -1.07 16.91
N ALA A 217 -0.75 -1.82 17.10
CA ALA A 217 0.60 -1.28 17.18
C ALA A 217 1.33 -1.54 15.86
N ALA A 218 1.84 -0.48 15.23
CA ALA A 218 2.57 -0.57 13.98
C ALA A 218 3.70 0.48 13.96
N GLY A 219 4.72 0.26 13.13
CA GLY A 219 5.70 1.32 12.87
C GLY A 219 5.01 2.55 12.29
N LYS A 220 4.10 2.32 11.32
CA LYS A 220 3.16 3.32 10.78
C LYS A 220 1.88 2.64 10.32
N SER A 221 0.74 3.31 10.44
CA SER A 221 -0.53 2.85 9.87
C SER A 221 -1.10 3.93 8.95
N CYS A 222 -1.63 3.52 7.79
CA CYS A 222 -2.16 4.38 6.74
C CYS A 222 -3.53 3.85 6.29
N ALA A 223 -4.51 4.73 6.19
CA ALA A 223 -5.81 4.47 5.58
C ALA A 223 -6.05 5.46 4.45
N VAL A 224 -6.58 4.99 3.31
CA VAL A 224 -7.02 5.87 2.22
C VAL A 224 -8.21 6.71 2.69
N GLY A 225 -9.20 6.07 3.31
CA GLY A 225 -10.31 6.71 3.99
C GLY A 225 -9.94 7.16 5.41
N GLY A 226 -10.59 6.55 6.40
CA GLY A 226 -10.44 6.89 7.81
C GLY A 226 -10.19 5.68 8.73
N TYR A 227 -10.23 5.92 10.04
CA TYR A 227 -10.20 4.89 11.05
C TYR A 227 -11.29 5.14 12.12
N ALA A 228 -11.75 4.07 12.75
CA ALA A 228 -12.75 4.09 13.81
C ALA A 228 -12.21 3.43 15.09
N GLY A 229 -12.55 4.01 16.25
CA GLY A 229 -12.09 3.58 17.57
C GLY A 229 -11.36 4.68 18.34
N ALA A 230 -11.22 4.51 19.65
CA ALA A 230 -10.52 5.47 20.49
C ALA A 230 -9.03 5.55 20.11
N SER A 231 -8.44 6.75 20.09
CA SER A 231 -7.03 6.99 19.71
C SER A 231 -6.03 6.14 20.49
N GLN A 232 -6.33 5.83 21.76
CA GLN A 232 -5.49 5.01 22.65
C GLN A 232 -5.31 3.56 22.19
N ARG A 233 -6.20 3.09 21.30
CA ARG A 233 -6.15 1.76 20.67
C ARG A 233 -5.09 1.68 19.57
N PHE A 234 -4.53 2.82 19.14
CA PHE A 234 -3.60 2.89 18.02
C PHE A 234 -2.23 3.42 18.48
N ARG A 235 -1.16 2.74 18.08
CA ARG A 235 0.22 3.09 18.45
C ARG A 235 1.13 3.03 17.20
N PRO A 236 1.44 4.18 16.56
CA PRO A 236 0.80 5.49 16.70
C PRO A 236 -0.61 5.53 16.06
N VAL A 237 -1.31 6.66 16.17
CA VAL A 237 -2.60 6.87 15.49
C VAL A 237 -2.47 6.74 13.96
N PRO A 238 -3.46 6.16 13.25
CA PRO A 238 -3.36 5.99 11.80
C PRO A 238 -3.41 7.31 11.04
N ILE A 239 -2.60 7.39 10.00
CA ILE A 239 -2.63 8.49 9.02
C ILE A 239 -3.78 8.21 8.05
N THR A 240 -4.56 9.23 7.72
CA THR A 240 -5.70 9.15 6.79
C THR A 240 -5.39 9.90 5.48
N GLY A 241 -6.18 9.67 4.43
CA GLY A 241 -5.98 10.31 3.13
C GLY A 241 -4.73 9.83 2.38
N CYS A 242 -4.26 8.62 2.69
CA CYS A 242 -3.08 8.05 2.04
C CYS A 242 -3.35 7.76 0.56
N PRO A 243 -2.34 7.82 -0.32
CA PRO A 243 -2.51 7.40 -1.71
C PRO A 243 -2.85 5.91 -1.76
N ALA A 244 -3.83 5.56 -2.59
CA ALA A 244 -4.16 4.16 -2.84
C ALA A 244 -3.01 3.48 -3.59
N ILE A 245 -2.50 2.38 -3.03
CA ILE A 245 -1.44 1.58 -3.61
C ILE A 245 -2.11 0.41 -4.35
N LYS A 246 -1.64 0.11 -5.57
CA LYS A 246 -2.07 -1.10 -6.27
C LYS A 246 -1.57 -2.35 -5.53
N ASP A 247 -2.25 -3.47 -5.71
CA ASP A 247 -1.81 -4.75 -5.14
C ASP A 247 -0.35 -5.03 -5.54
N PRO A 248 0.61 -5.03 -4.58
CA PRO A 248 2.03 -5.18 -4.86
C PRO A 248 2.36 -6.56 -5.43
N LEU A 249 1.49 -7.54 -5.24
CA LEU A 249 1.67 -8.91 -5.70
C LEU A 249 0.83 -9.24 -6.93
N ALA A 250 0.10 -8.29 -7.52
CA ALA A 250 -0.78 -8.54 -8.67
C ALA A 250 -0.05 -9.17 -9.87
N ALA A 251 1.20 -8.77 -10.12
CA ALA A 251 2.02 -9.27 -11.23
C ALA A 251 2.64 -10.65 -10.98
N ARG A 252 2.55 -11.20 -9.76
CA ARG A 252 3.15 -12.51 -9.46
C ARG A 252 2.39 -13.63 -10.18
N ALA A 253 3.10 -14.44 -10.95
CA ALA A 253 2.52 -15.60 -11.61
C ALA A 253 2.02 -16.63 -10.57
N ALA A 254 0.84 -17.18 -10.81
CA ALA A 254 0.35 -18.32 -10.04
C ALA A 254 1.20 -19.57 -10.34
N PRO A 255 1.39 -20.49 -9.37
CA PRO A 255 2.05 -21.76 -9.64
C PRO A 255 1.19 -22.62 -10.58
N ALA A 256 1.85 -23.53 -11.32
CA ALA A 256 1.16 -24.46 -12.19
C ALA A 256 0.29 -25.45 -11.38
N VAL A 257 -0.94 -25.66 -11.81
CA VAL A 257 -1.88 -26.62 -11.20
C VAL A 257 -1.88 -27.91 -12.02
N GLY A 258 -1.26 -28.96 -11.49
CA GLY A 258 -1.26 -30.30 -12.11
C GLY A 258 -2.56 -31.06 -11.86
N GLY A 259 -2.67 -32.26 -12.44
CA GLY A 259 -3.74 -33.21 -12.12
C GLY A 259 -3.74 -33.63 -10.65
N CYS A 260 -4.85 -34.16 -10.16
CA CYS A 260 -5.01 -34.57 -8.76
C CYS A 260 -4.01 -35.70 -8.41
N THR A 261 -3.01 -35.38 -7.58
CA THR A 261 -2.08 -36.36 -7.02
C THR A 261 -2.73 -37.12 -5.87
N TYR A 262 -3.51 -36.40 -5.06
CA TYR A 262 -4.26 -36.94 -3.94
C TYR A 262 -5.71 -36.48 -4.01
N THR A 263 -6.63 -37.35 -3.59
CA THR A 263 -8.07 -37.06 -3.53
C THR A 263 -8.59 -37.29 -2.12
N ASN A 264 -9.29 -36.29 -1.56
CA ASN A 264 -9.87 -36.33 -0.21
C ASN A 264 -8.88 -36.84 0.85
N LYS A 265 -7.63 -36.36 0.82
CA LYS A 265 -6.56 -36.90 1.67
C LYS A 265 -6.83 -36.58 3.14
N GLN A 266 -6.76 -37.61 3.97
CA GLN A 266 -6.88 -37.50 5.42
C GLN A 266 -5.67 -38.15 6.10
N VAL A 267 -5.15 -37.48 7.12
CA VAL A 267 -4.15 -38.05 8.04
C VAL A 267 -4.78 -38.14 9.42
N GLY A 268 -4.85 -39.36 9.94
CA GLY A 268 -5.42 -39.67 11.25
C GLY A 268 -4.48 -39.33 12.39
N ASN A 269 -4.55 -40.09 13.47
CA ASN A 269 -3.69 -39.98 14.65
C ASN A 269 -2.28 -40.59 14.47
N TRP A 270 -1.71 -40.55 13.26
CA TRP A 270 -0.38 -41.10 12.95
C TRP A 270 0.54 -40.03 12.35
N SER A 271 1.82 -40.38 12.22
CA SER A 271 2.80 -39.53 11.55
C SER A 271 2.93 -39.87 10.07
N GLU A 272 2.93 -38.85 9.22
CA GLU A 272 3.10 -39.02 7.78
C GLU A 272 3.94 -37.89 7.19
N VAL A 273 4.83 -38.25 6.25
CA VAL A 273 5.56 -37.26 5.45
C VAL A 273 4.82 -37.07 4.14
N LEU A 274 4.31 -35.86 3.90
CA LEU A 274 3.56 -35.53 2.68
C LEU A 274 4.49 -34.91 1.65
N SER A 275 4.31 -35.30 0.37
CA SER A 275 5.06 -34.77 -0.76
C SER A 275 4.27 -33.69 -1.50
N PRO A 276 4.94 -32.71 -2.14
CA PRO A 276 4.28 -31.67 -2.91
C PRO A 276 3.44 -32.26 -4.06
N GLY A 277 2.36 -31.58 -4.43
CA GLY A 277 1.41 -32.05 -5.45
C GLY A 277 0.04 -31.38 -5.33
N THR A 278 -0.91 -31.84 -6.14
CA THR A 278 -2.29 -31.34 -6.13
C THR A 278 -3.19 -32.21 -5.26
N TYR A 279 -3.79 -31.61 -4.23
CA TYR A 279 -4.72 -32.19 -3.29
C TYR A 279 -6.14 -31.77 -3.65
N CYS A 280 -6.86 -32.65 -4.34
CA CYS A 280 -8.23 -32.42 -4.78
C CYS A 280 -9.23 -32.87 -3.70
N GLY A 281 -10.22 -32.04 -3.39
CA GLY A 281 -11.16 -32.32 -2.29
C GLY A 281 -10.57 -32.03 -0.90
N GLY A 282 -9.39 -31.39 -0.84
CA GLY A 282 -8.78 -30.91 0.39
C GLY A 282 -7.81 -31.89 1.06
N LEU A 283 -7.22 -31.41 2.16
CA LEU A 283 -6.30 -32.13 3.04
C LEU A 283 -6.74 -31.92 4.49
N VAL A 284 -7.14 -33.00 5.16
CA VAL A 284 -7.63 -32.95 6.55
C VAL A 284 -6.67 -33.69 7.47
N LEU A 285 -6.11 -32.98 8.44
CA LEU A 285 -5.29 -33.54 9.50
C LEU A 285 -6.14 -33.62 10.76
N THR A 286 -6.43 -34.83 11.20
CA THR A 286 -7.25 -35.01 12.42
C THR A 286 -6.41 -34.91 13.68
N SER A 287 -7.08 -34.80 14.82
CA SER A 287 -6.47 -34.83 16.14
C SER A 287 -5.46 -35.98 16.29
N GLY A 288 -4.24 -35.65 16.71
CA GLY A 288 -3.10 -36.56 16.85
C GLY A 288 -2.25 -36.76 15.58
N ALA A 289 -2.62 -36.18 14.44
CA ALA A 289 -1.81 -36.24 13.23
C ALA A 289 -0.45 -35.56 13.43
N VAL A 290 0.62 -36.18 12.95
CA VAL A 290 1.97 -35.58 12.95
C VAL A 290 2.52 -35.53 11.54
N VAL A 291 2.28 -34.41 10.86
CA VAL A 291 2.65 -34.25 9.45
C VAL A 291 3.90 -33.41 9.28
N ARG A 292 4.85 -33.96 8.52
CA ARG A 292 6.00 -33.22 8.01
C ARG A 292 5.88 -33.10 6.49
N LEU A 293 6.06 -31.90 5.97
CA LEU A 293 6.01 -31.60 4.55
C LEU A 293 7.43 -31.63 3.99
N ASN A 294 7.59 -32.25 2.83
CA ASN A 294 8.78 -32.06 2.02
C ASN A 294 8.72 -30.68 1.33
N PRO A 295 9.85 -30.01 1.08
CA PRO A 295 9.86 -28.73 0.37
C PRO A 295 9.17 -28.83 -1.00
N GLY A 296 8.36 -27.83 -1.34
CA GLY A 296 7.62 -27.78 -2.59
C GLY A 296 6.27 -27.09 -2.50
N ILE A 297 5.48 -27.22 -3.57
CA ILE A 297 4.19 -26.54 -3.71
C ILE A 297 3.06 -27.54 -3.46
N TYR A 298 2.16 -27.18 -2.56
CA TYR A 298 0.97 -27.92 -2.18
C TYR A 298 -0.25 -27.18 -2.72
N VAL A 299 -0.85 -27.70 -3.79
CA VAL A 299 -2.05 -27.10 -4.39
C VAL A 299 -3.29 -27.68 -3.73
N MET A 300 -4.03 -26.87 -3.00
CA MET A 300 -5.34 -27.20 -2.45
C MET A 300 -6.39 -26.84 -3.49
N LYS A 301 -6.96 -27.86 -4.14
CA LYS A 301 -7.93 -27.72 -5.21
C LYS A 301 -9.28 -28.27 -4.78
N ASP A 302 -10.34 -27.49 -4.96
CA ASP A 302 -11.74 -27.91 -4.72
C ASP A 302 -12.00 -28.48 -3.31
N GLY A 303 -11.27 -28.00 -2.30
CA GLY A 303 -11.45 -28.42 -0.91
C GLY A 303 -10.51 -27.72 0.07
N PRO A 304 -10.77 -27.86 1.38
CA PRO A 304 -10.05 -27.10 2.40
C PRO A 304 -8.76 -27.79 2.86
N LEU A 305 -7.81 -26.99 3.33
CA LEU A 305 -6.73 -27.42 4.23
C LEU A 305 -7.22 -27.28 5.67
N VAL A 306 -7.44 -28.39 6.36
CA VAL A 306 -7.90 -28.42 7.75
C VAL A 306 -6.84 -29.06 8.63
N VAL A 307 -6.42 -28.37 9.69
CA VAL A 307 -5.43 -28.88 10.65
C VAL A 307 -6.03 -28.93 12.04
N GLY A 308 -6.05 -30.10 12.66
CA GLY A 308 -6.51 -30.28 14.05
C GLY A 308 -8.00 -30.53 14.19
N SER A 309 -8.68 -31.00 13.14
CA SER A 309 -10.10 -31.35 13.31
C SER A 309 -10.23 -32.63 14.14
N ASP A 310 -11.16 -32.64 15.08
CA ASP A 310 -11.51 -33.88 15.75
C ASP A 310 -12.09 -34.88 14.73
N SER A 311 -11.85 -36.17 14.93
CA SER A 311 -12.50 -37.22 14.15
C SER A 311 -13.97 -37.26 14.53
N GLY A 312 -14.77 -36.34 13.98
CA GLY A 312 -16.20 -36.44 14.04
C GLY A 312 -16.61 -37.69 13.26
N THR A 313 -17.43 -38.55 13.85
CA THR A 313 -18.26 -39.43 13.02
C THR A 313 -19.00 -38.50 12.08
N PRO A 314 -18.82 -38.60 10.75
CA PRO A 314 -19.70 -37.87 9.85
C PRO A 314 -21.14 -38.20 10.27
N ALA A 315 -22.06 -37.26 10.12
CA ALA A 315 -23.47 -37.62 10.02
C ALA A 315 -23.65 -38.42 8.71
N ALA A 316 -23.06 -39.62 8.64
CA ALA A 316 -23.22 -40.58 7.58
C ALA A 316 -24.66 -41.09 7.69
N GLY A 317 -25.55 -40.41 6.98
CA GLY A 317 -26.96 -40.77 6.90
C GLY A 317 -27.96 -39.62 6.78
N SER A 318 -27.57 -38.35 6.95
CA SER A 318 -28.56 -37.25 7.00
C SER A 318 -28.98 -36.64 5.66
N GLY A 319 -28.33 -36.98 4.54
CA GLY A 319 -28.67 -36.39 3.24
C GLY A 319 -28.49 -34.87 3.15
N HIS A 320 -27.73 -34.26 4.07
CA HIS A 320 -27.54 -32.81 4.12
C HIS A 320 -26.42 -32.31 3.19
N PRO A 321 -26.62 -31.18 2.50
CA PRO A 321 -25.66 -30.61 1.53
C PRO A 321 -24.33 -30.12 2.16
N TYR A 322 -24.21 -30.10 3.49
CA TYR A 322 -23.05 -29.58 4.24
C TYR A 322 -22.32 -30.65 5.06
N ALA A 323 -22.48 -31.94 4.73
CA ALA A 323 -21.86 -33.04 5.47
C ALA A 323 -20.32 -33.09 5.27
N SER A 324 -19.57 -32.36 6.12
CA SER A 324 -18.11 -32.48 6.21
C SER A 324 -17.70 -33.77 6.92
N LYS A 325 -16.62 -34.43 6.46
CA LYS A 325 -15.97 -35.56 7.15
C LYS A 325 -15.21 -35.14 8.43
N HIS A 326 -15.39 -33.91 8.88
CA HIS A 326 -14.62 -33.25 9.93
C HIS A 326 -15.52 -32.27 10.69
N VAL A 327 -15.18 -31.98 11.96
CA VAL A 327 -15.94 -31.04 12.79
C VAL A 327 -15.80 -29.63 12.22
N SER A 328 -16.93 -28.92 12.08
CA SER A 328 -16.97 -27.54 11.59
C SER A 328 -16.24 -26.59 12.55
N LEU A 329 -15.49 -25.64 11.99
CA LEU A 329 -14.79 -24.61 12.75
C LEU A 329 -15.75 -23.75 13.59
N LEU A 330 -17.00 -23.58 13.12
CA LEU A 330 -18.06 -22.85 13.82
C LEU A 330 -18.36 -23.39 15.23
N CYS A 331 -18.06 -24.66 15.50
CA CYS A 331 -18.20 -25.23 16.84
C CYS A 331 -17.36 -24.50 17.89
N TYR A 332 -16.23 -23.96 17.47
CA TYR A 332 -15.26 -23.30 18.35
C TYR A 332 -15.45 -21.79 18.40
N HIS A 333 -16.35 -21.23 17.59
CA HIS A 333 -16.67 -19.82 17.63
C HIS A 333 -17.47 -19.45 18.89
N ASN A 334 -17.09 -18.34 19.54
CA ASN A 334 -17.79 -17.84 20.73
C ASN A 334 -19.12 -17.13 20.38
N ASP A 335 -19.23 -16.63 19.15
CA ASP A 335 -20.39 -15.91 18.62
C ASP A 335 -21.48 -16.84 18.05
N VAL A 336 -21.21 -18.14 17.93
CA VAL A 336 -22.18 -19.13 17.44
C VAL A 336 -23.12 -19.57 18.56
N SER A 337 -24.43 -19.49 18.31
CA SER A 337 -25.45 -19.80 19.31
C SER A 337 -25.48 -21.29 19.70
N PRO A 338 -25.91 -21.63 20.93
CA PRO A 338 -26.02 -23.03 21.36
C PRO A 338 -26.90 -23.90 20.46
N ALA A 339 -27.94 -23.32 19.86
CA ALA A 339 -28.82 -24.03 18.93
C ALA A 339 -28.08 -24.46 17.65
N VAL A 340 -27.24 -23.57 17.10
CA VAL A 340 -26.41 -23.90 15.94
C VAL A 340 -25.33 -24.91 16.31
N LYS A 341 -24.70 -24.78 17.48
CA LYS A 341 -23.72 -25.77 17.96
C LYS A 341 -24.35 -27.16 18.13
N SER A 342 -25.58 -27.22 18.65
CA SER A 342 -26.32 -28.47 18.74
C SER A 342 -26.67 -29.04 17.36
N PHE A 343 -27.08 -28.18 16.40
CA PHE A 343 -27.36 -28.60 15.03
C PHE A 343 -26.13 -29.16 14.32
N LEU A 344 -24.97 -28.55 14.55
CA LEU A 344 -23.67 -28.99 14.03
C LEU A 344 -23.09 -30.21 14.75
N HIS A 345 -23.79 -30.74 15.77
CA HIS A 345 -23.32 -31.84 16.61
C HIS A 345 -21.92 -31.55 17.19
N CYS A 346 -21.70 -30.31 17.64
CA CYS A 346 -20.42 -29.89 18.16
C CYS A 346 -20.01 -30.75 19.37
N PRO A 347 -18.74 -31.15 19.47
CA PRO A 347 -18.27 -31.96 20.58
C PRO A 347 -18.46 -31.19 21.89
N THR A 348 -19.11 -31.82 22.88
CA THR A 348 -19.18 -31.29 24.24
C THR A 348 -17.80 -31.47 24.87
N ALA A 349 -17.17 -30.36 25.25
CA ALA A 349 -15.75 -30.26 25.57
C ALA A 349 -15.20 -31.41 26.45
N SER A 350 -14.21 -32.14 25.92
CA SER A 350 -13.09 -32.79 26.62
C SER A 350 -12.58 -33.98 25.79
N THR A 351 -12.00 -33.71 24.62
CA THR A 351 -11.25 -34.73 23.90
C THR A 351 -9.79 -34.70 24.36
N TYR A 352 -9.39 -35.72 25.12
CA TYR A 352 -8.01 -36.17 25.41
C TYR A 352 -7.16 -36.46 24.16
N LEU A 353 -7.60 -36.03 22.99
CA LEU A 353 -6.91 -36.24 21.73
C LEU A 353 -5.65 -35.36 21.71
N SER A 354 -4.58 -35.80 21.06
CA SER A 354 -3.35 -34.98 20.96
C SER A 354 -3.53 -33.87 19.91
N PRO A 355 -2.86 -32.71 20.04
CA PRO A 355 -2.96 -31.69 19.00
C PRO A 355 -2.42 -32.23 17.66
N ALA A 356 -3.05 -31.85 16.55
CA ALA A 356 -2.50 -32.16 15.22
C ALA A 356 -1.34 -31.20 14.92
N SER A 357 -0.25 -31.72 14.37
CA SER A 357 0.93 -30.94 14.00
C SER A 357 1.16 -30.96 12.49
N LEU A 358 1.45 -29.80 11.95
CA LEU A 358 1.84 -29.58 10.56
C LEU A 358 3.13 -28.76 10.53
N SER A 359 4.19 -29.35 9.97
CA SER A 359 5.51 -28.72 9.92
C SER A 359 6.16 -28.83 8.54
N GLY A 360 6.90 -27.80 8.12
CA GLY A 360 7.68 -27.84 6.90
C GLY A 360 8.34 -26.51 6.55
N ASP A 361 9.57 -26.57 6.06
CA ASP A 361 10.29 -25.43 5.50
C ASP A 361 10.37 -25.56 3.98
N GLY A 362 10.36 -24.43 3.28
CA GLY A 362 10.36 -24.40 1.82
C GLY A 362 9.03 -24.82 1.20
N VAL A 363 7.91 -24.58 1.89
CA VAL A 363 6.57 -25.04 1.48
C VAL A 363 5.65 -23.89 1.13
N GLY A 364 5.03 -23.97 -0.05
CA GLY A 364 4.06 -22.97 -0.53
C GLY A 364 2.70 -23.62 -0.73
N PHE A 365 1.64 -23.00 -0.22
CA PHE A 365 0.27 -23.48 -0.37
C PHE A 365 -0.51 -22.60 -1.35
N TYR A 366 -1.02 -23.21 -2.41
CA TYR A 366 -1.84 -22.52 -3.41
C TYR A 366 -3.29 -22.98 -3.32
N PHE A 367 -4.22 -22.05 -3.11
CA PHE A 367 -5.64 -22.34 -2.93
C PHE A 367 -6.45 -21.96 -4.17
N THR A 368 -7.04 -22.96 -4.84
CA THR A 368 -7.79 -22.78 -6.09
C THR A 368 -9.06 -23.64 -6.11
N GLY A 369 -9.94 -23.37 -7.07
CA GLY A 369 -11.20 -24.09 -7.22
C GLY A 369 -12.28 -23.70 -6.22
N ALA A 370 -13.31 -24.54 -6.13
CA ALA A 370 -14.50 -24.29 -5.32
C ALA A 370 -14.45 -25.07 -4.00
N VAL A 371 -14.53 -24.37 -2.87
CA VAL A 371 -14.64 -24.98 -1.54
C VAL A 371 -16.10 -24.92 -1.12
N GLN A 372 -16.64 -26.04 -0.65
CA GLN A 372 -18.01 -26.10 -0.15
C GLN A 372 -18.17 -25.16 1.05
N PRO A 373 -19.18 -24.28 1.05
CA PRO A 373 -19.49 -23.45 2.21
C PRO A 373 -19.85 -24.29 3.44
N GLU A 374 -19.58 -23.76 4.62
CA GLU A 374 -20.11 -24.31 5.87
C GLU A 374 -21.55 -23.83 6.13
N TYR A 375 -22.10 -24.14 7.30
CA TYR A 375 -23.48 -23.83 7.68
C TYR A 375 -23.85 -22.34 7.56
N ASP A 376 -22.88 -21.45 7.76
CA ASP A 376 -23.05 -20.01 7.64
C ASP A 376 -23.01 -19.49 6.19
N GLY A 377 -22.91 -20.39 5.20
CA GLY A 377 -22.82 -20.05 3.78
C GLY A 377 -21.46 -19.51 3.38
N ILE A 378 -20.44 -19.64 4.24
CA ILE A 378 -19.09 -19.13 3.99
C ILE A 378 -18.14 -20.28 3.67
N ALA A 379 -17.41 -20.14 2.56
CA ALA A 379 -16.37 -21.08 2.17
C ALA A 379 -15.04 -20.78 2.89
N ARG A 380 -14.44 -21.82 3.48
CA ARG A 380 -13.20 -21.73 4.27
C ARG A 380 -12.10 -22.64 3.69
N PRO A 381 -11.29 -22.17 2.72
CA PRO A 381 -10.23 -22.98 2.10
C PRO A 381 -9.07 -23.34 3.04
N MET A 382 -8.91 -22.62 4.14
CA MET A 382 -7.89 -22.88 5.15
C MET A 382 -8.51 -22.74 6.54
N GLN A 383 -8.33 -23.77 7.36
CA GLN A 383 -8.85 -23.85 8.71
C GLN A 383 -7.77 -24.44 9.61
N PHE A 384 -7.17 -23.61 10.44
CA PHE A 384 -6.37 -24.11 11.57
C PHE A 384 -7.27 -24.12 12.79
N MET A 385 -7.74 -25.32 13.13
CA MET A 385 -8.64 -25.54 14.26
C MET A 385 -7.92 -25.19 15.57
N PRO A 386 -8.66 -24.93 16.67
CA PRO A 386 -8.07 -25.00 18.00
C PRO A 386 -7.38 -26.35 18.17
N ARG A 387 -6.39 -26.45 19.06
CA ARG A 387 -5.60 -27.68 19.24
C ARG A 387 -4.71 -28.06 18.04
N SER A 388 -4.33 -27.13 17.18
CA SER A 388 -3.34 -27.37 16.12
C SER A 388 -1.98 -26.77 16.47
N ASN A 389 -0.90 -27.39 15.98
CA ASN A 389 0.46 -26.85 16.00
C ASN A 389 0.94 -26.68 14.56
N VAL A 390 1.20 -25.44 14.15
CA VAL A 390 1.56 -25.11 12.77
C VAL A 390 2.88 -24.35 12.76
N SER A 391 3.87 -24.92 12.06
CA SER A 391 5.19 -24.32 11.88
C SER A 391 5.61 -24.42 10.42
N LEU A 392 5.52 -23.32 9.69
CA LEU A 392 5.73 -23.30 8.25
C LEU A 392 6.72 -22.20 7.83
N GLY A 393 7.52 -22.50 6.82
CA GLY A 393 8.38 -21.54 6.13
C GLY A 393 8.20 -21.61 4.62
N ALA A 394 8.02 -20.46 3.98
CA ALA A 394 7.80 -20.35 2.55
C ALA A 394 9.00 -20.81 1.71
N PRO A 395 8.82 -21.15 0.42
CA PRO A 395 9.90 -21.48 -0.51
C PRO A 395 10.88 -20.32 -0.68
N THR A 396 12.16 -20.64 -0.86
CA THR A 396 13.22 -19.66 -1.17
C THR A 396 13.30 -19.36 -2.66
N GLU A 397 12.81 -20.26 -3.50
CA GLU A 397 12.93 -20.22 -4.96
C GLU A 397 11.64 -20.68 -5.64
N GLY A 398 11.58 -20.52 -6.96
CA GLY A 398 10.44 -20.92 -7.78
C GLY A 398 9.28 -19.90 -7.78
N PRO A 399 8.13 -20.27 -8.36
CA PRO A 399 7.01 -19.35 -8.55
C PRO A 399 6.39 -18.86 -7.23
N MET A 400 6.56 -19.64 -6.15
CA MET A 400 6.10 -19.29 -4.81
C MET A 400 7.23 -18.80 -3.89
N ALA A 401 8.38 -18.40 -4.43
CA ALA A 401 9.46 -17.83 -3.62
C ALA A 401 8.94 -16.67 -2.74
N GLY A 402 9.06 -16.82 -1.43
CA GLY A 402 8.57 -15.85 -0.45
C GLY A 402 7.08 -15.93 -0.12
N LEU A 403 6.29 -16.74 -0.83
CA LEU A 403 4.84 -16.88 -0.65
C LEU A 403 4.54 -18.16 0.14
N LEU A 404 4.05 -18.02 1.38
CA LEU A 404 3.62 -19.14 2.20
C LEU A 404 2.21 -19.59 1.79
N PHE A 405 1.31 -18.63 1.64
CA PHE A 405 -0.08 -18.85 1.22
C PHE A 405 -0.38 -17.98 0.01
N PHE A 406 -0.97 -18.56 -1.03
CA PHE A 406 -1.40 -17.85 -2.22
C PHE A 406 -2.79 -18.32 -2.64
N GLU A 407 -3.77 -17.45 -2.51
CA GLU A 407 -5.10 -17.62 -3.06
C GLU A 407 -5.16 -17.26 -4.56
N ASP A 408 -5.77 -18.14 -5.34
CA ASP A 408 -6.06 -17.92 -6.75
C ASP A 408 -6.93 -16.66 -6.96
N ARG A 409 -6.48 -15.76 -7.84
CA ARG A 409 -7.19 -14.53 -8.23
C ARG A 409 -8.49 -14.81 -8.99
N GLY A 410 -8.60 -15.96 -9.64
CA GLY A 410 -9.81 -16.38 -10.35
C GLY A 410 -10.87 -16.99 -9.45
N ALA A 411 -10.54 -17.35 -8.20
CA ALA A 411 -11.44 -18.12 -7.36
C ALA A 411 -12.51 -17.25 -6.65
N PRO A 412 -13.59 -17.87 -6.12
CA PRO A 412 -14.75 -17.13 -5.61
C PRO A 412 -14.39 -16.10 -4.54
N ALA A 413 -15.05 -14.94 -4.55
CA ALA A 413 -14.85 -13.90 -3.54
C ALA A 413 -15.53 -14.24 -2.21
N GLY A 414 -15.11 -13.57 -1.13
CA GLY A 414 -15.77 -13.68 0.18
C GLY A 414 -15.40 -14.93 0.97
N ARG A 415 -14.30 -15.61 0.59
CA ARG A 415 -13.77 -16.76 1.31
C ARG A 415 -13.04 -16.32 2.58
N LEU A 416 -13.04 -17.17 3.60
CA LEU A 416 -12.29 -16.94 4.84
C LEU A 416 -11.12 -17.91 4.96
N PHE A 417 -9.96 -17.37 5.33
CA PHE A 417 -8.77 -18.13 5.67
C PHE A 417 -8.53 -17.95 7.15
N GLU A 418 -8.90 -18.96 7.94
CA GLU A 418 -9.11 -18.77 9.37
C GLU A 418 -8.09 -19.54 10.22
N VAL A 419 -7.51 -18.81 11.18
CA VAL A 419 -6.55 -19.33 12.15
C VAL A 419 -7.15 -19.22 13.55
N MET A 420 -7.56 -20.36 14.11
CA MET A 420 -7.96 -20.54 15.51
C MET A 420 -6.94 -21.37 16.32
N SER A 421 -5.80 -21.67 15.70
CA SER A 421 -4.72 -22.49 16.27
C SER A 421 -4.21 -21.97 17.60
N ASP A 422 -4.01 -22.88 18.56
CA ASP A 422 -3.37 -22.57 19.85
C ASP A 422 -1.84 -22.39 19.69
N ASN A 423 -1.24 -22.93 18.63
CA ASN A 423 0.21 -22.94 18.44
C ASN A 423 0.61 -22.76 16.97
N ALA A 424 0.13 -21.72 16.30
CA ALA A 424 0.59 -21.28 14.98
C ALA A 424 1.66 -20.18 15.10
N ARG A 425 2.75 -20.47 15.82
CA ARG A 425 3.75 -19.47 16.23
C ARG A 425 4.75 -19.12 15.14
N ARG A 426 4.99 -19.99 14.15
CA ARG A 426 5.96 -19.77 13.06
C ARG A 426 5.28 -19.89 11.70
N LEU A 427 5.10 -18.74 11.04
CA LEU A 427 4.54 -18.60 9.70
C LEU A 427 5.43 -17.66 8.88
N VAL A 428 6.58 -18.18 8.44
CA VAL A 428 7.61 -17.39 7.77
C VAL A 428 7.26 -17.24 6.30
N GLY A 429 7.05 -16.00 5.86
CA GLY A 429 6.73 -15.70 4.47
C GLY A 429 5.59 -14.72 4.28
N THR A 430 5.09 -14.64 3.06
CA THR A 430 3.99 -13.77 2.66
C THR A 430 2.69 -14.55 2.49
N ILE A 431 1.61 -14.01 3.05
CA ILE A 431 0.24 -14.47 2.95
C ILE A 431 -0.46 -13.60 1.91
N TYR A 432 -0.79 -14.15 0.76
CA TYR A 432 -1.44 -13.43 -0.34
C TYR A 432 -2.84 -13.97 -0.63
N MET A 433 -3.85 -13.16 -0.33
CA MET A 433 -5.28 -13.49 -0.40
C MET A 433 -6.07 -12.36 -1.06
N PRO A 434 -5.90 -12.10 -2.37
CA PRO A 434 -6.49 -10.94 -3.03
C PRO A 434 -8.03 -10.91 -3.04
N ARG A 435 -8.70 -12.03 -2.75
CA ARG A 435 -10.18 -12.16 -2.77
C ARG A 435 -10.78 -12.71 -1.48
N GLY A 436 -9.94 -13.14 -0.55
CA GLY A 436 -10.30 -13.69 0.73
C GLY A 436 -10.04 -12.73 1.88
N THR A 437 -10.74 -12.98 2.98
CA THR A 437 -10.42 -12.33 4.25
C THR A 437 -9.50 -13.24 5.05
N PHE A 438 -8.36 -12.71 5.47
CA PHE A 438 -7.50 -13.38 6.43
C PHE A 438 -8.04 -13.13 7.84
N VAL A 439 -8.42 -14.22 8.52
CA VAL A 439 -9.06 -14.16 9.84
C VAL A 439 -8.17 -14.84 10.88
N VAL A 440 -7.93 -14.16 11.99
CA VAL A 440 -7.33 -14.78 13.19
C VAL A 440 -8.35 -14.72 14.31
N SER A 441 -8.92 -15.87 14.65
CA SER A 441 -9.94 -16.06 15.68
C SER A 441 -9.40 -16.92 16.82
N ALA A 442 -8.18 -16.64 17.29
CA ALA A 442 -7.49 -17.40 18.31
C ALA A 442 -7.48 -16.67 19.66
N ASN A 443 -7.37 -17.40 20.77
CA ASN A 443 -7.15 -16.82 22.10
C ASN A 443 -5.66 -16.78 22.51
N GLN A 444 -4.76 -17.02 21.55
CA GLN A 444 -3.30 -17.10 21.73
C GLN A 444 -2.54 -16.09 20.86
N VAL A 445 -1.21 -16.13 20.97
CA VAL A 445 -0.29 -15.40 20.10
C VAL A 445 -0.08 -16.17 18.79
N VAL A 446 -0.08 -15.48 17.65
CA VAL A 446 0.11 -16.06 16.32
C VAL A 446 1.32 -15.39 15.64
N ALA A 447 2.13 -16.22 14.97
CA ALA A 447 3.29 -15.83 14.15
C ALA A 447 4.46 -15.12 14.87
N ASP A 448 4.54 -15.16 16.21
CA ASP A 448 5.57 -14.46 16.99
C ASP A 448 7.00 -15.02 16.83
N HIS A 449 7.16 -16.27 16.42
CA HIS A 449 8.45 -16.92 16.11
C HIS A 449 8.83 -16.81 14.63
N SER A 450 8.09 -16.03 13.83
CA SER A 450 8.41 -15.82 12.43
C SER A 450 9.47 -14.72 12.30
N GLU A 451 10.53 -14.94 11.53
CA GLU A 451 11.53 -13.90 11.26
C GLU A 451 10.89 -12.72 10.52
N TYR A 452 10.02 -13.02 9.56
CA TYR A 452 9.07 -12.06 9.04
C TYR A 452 7.76 -12.72 8.63
N THR A 453 6.70 -11.91 8.66
CA THR A 453 5.42 -12.25 8.03
C THR A 453 4.94 -11.02 7.27
N ALA A 454 4.44 -11.19 6.06
CA ALA A 454 3.73 -10.13 5.34
C ALA A 454 2.36 -10.62 4.91
N ILE A 455 1.35 -9.75 4.93
CA ILE A 455 -0.04 -10.09 4.69
C ILE A 455 -0.58 -9.12 3.65
N VAL A 456 -1.01 -9.64 2.51
CA VAL A 456 -1.70 -8.89 1.46
C VAL A 456 -3.01 -9.62 1.23
N ALA A 457 -4.10 -9.11 1.80
CA ALA A 457 -5.41 -9.76 1.76
C ALA A 457 -6.49 -8.78 1.30
N GLN A 458 -7.65 -9.28 0.85
CA GLN A 458 -8.79 -8.40 0.59
C GLN A 458 -9.17 -7.65 1.87
N LYS A 459 -9.33 -8.41 2.96
CA LYS A 459 -9.57 -7.88 4.31
C LYS A 459 -8.74 -8.65 5.33
N VAL A 460 -8.46 -8.00 6.46
CA VAL A 460 -7.84 -8.62 7.63
C VAL A 460 -8.77 -8.43 8.81
N ALA A 461 -9.14 -9.53 9.48
CA ALA A 461 -10.05 -9.48 10.62
C ALA A 461 -9.52 -10.30 11.79
N LEU A 462 -9.57 -9.75 13.00
CA LEU A 462 -9.17 -10.45 14.22
C LEU A 462 -10.33 -10.42 15.24
N SER A 463 -10.58 -11.55 15.88
CA SER A 463 -11.63 -11.76 16.90
C SER A 463 -11.18 -12.75 17.96
N GLN A 464 -11.85 -12.80 19.11
CA GLN A 464 -11.56 -13.71 20.23
C GLN A 464 -10.22 -13.48 20.96
N ALA A 465 -9.80 -12.21 21.07
CA ALA A 465 -8.60 -11.76 21.79
C ALA A 465 -7.20 -12.29 21.33
N PRO A 466 -6.91 -12.46 20.03
CA PRO A 466 -5.62 -12.91 19.55
C PRO A 466 -4.57 -11.81 19.70
N ARG A 467 -3.31 -12.21 19.69
CA ARG A 467 -2.19 -11.31 19.39
C ARG A 467 -1.48 -11.77 18.13
N LEU A 468 -1.76 -11.13 17.00
CA LEU A 468 -1.04 -11.34 15.75
C LEU A 468 0.26 -10.53 15.76
N VAL A 469 1.41 -11.20 15.65
CA VAL A 469 2.71 -10.55 15.54
C VAL A 469 3.15 -10.55 14.08
N VAL A 470 3.52 -9.38 13.58
CA VAL A 470 4.00 -9.18 12.20
C VAL A 470 5.43 -8.65 12.29
N ASN A 471 6.39 -9.57 12.23
CA ASN A 471 7.80 -9.22 12.26
C ASN A 471 8.28 -8.79 10.86
N ALA A 472 9.32 -7.95 10.83
CA ALA A 472 9.93 -7.45 9.60
C ALA A 472 11.46 -7.66 9.58
N ASN A 473 11.95 -8.73 10.22
CA ASN A 473 13.36 -9.08 10.26
C ASN A 473 13.76 -9.94 9.05
N TYR A 474 13.73 -9.30 7.87
CA TYR A 474 13.99 -9.96 6.59
C TYR A 474 15.39 -10.55 6.45
N ASN A 475 16.37 -10.06 7.22
CA ASN A 475 17.74 -10.54 7.19
C ASN A 475 17.96 -11.79 8.05
N ALA A 476 17.01 -12.15 8.91
CA ALA A 476 17.12 -13.33 9.78
C ALA A 476 16.69 -14.64 9.10
N THR A 477 16.21 -14.59 7.85
CA THR A 477 15.80 -15.76 7.08
C THR A 477 16.32 -15.71 5.64
N LYS A 478 16.44 -16.88 5.02
CA LYS A 478 16.78 -17.02 3.59
C LYS A 478 15.56 -16.87 2.68
N VAL A 479 14.35 -16.90 3.25
CA VAL A 479 13.11 -16.75 2.50
C VAL A 479 13.04 -15.32 1.95
N PRO A 480 12.96 -15.13 0.62
CA PRO A 480 12.99 -13.80 0.03
C PRO A 480 11.67 -13.07 0.25
N VAL A 481 11.74 -11.76 0.43
CA VAL A 481 10.53 -10.92 0.44
C VAL A 481 10.10 -10.64 -0.99
N PRO A 482 8.82 -10.87 -1.35
CA PRO A 482 8.34 -10.48 -2.66
C PRO A 482 8.52 -8.97 -2.95
N GLN A 483 8.85 -8.62 -4.19
CA GLN A 483 8.93 -7.22 -4.62
C GLN A 483 7.63 -6.47 -4.31
N GLY A 484 7.75 -5.21 -3.88
CA GLY A 484 6.63 -4.39 -3.43
C GLY A 484 6.29 -4.55 -1.94
N LEU A 485 6.89 -5.52 -1.25
CA LEU A 485 6.84 -5.68 0.21
C LEU A 485 8.25 -5.52 0.81
N GLY A 486 8.33 -5.19 2.11
CA GLY A 486 9.62 -5.08 2.82
C GLY A 486 10.41 -3.79 2.55
N PRO A 487 11.75 -3.78 2.75
CA PRO A 487 12.55 -2.55 2.90
C PRO A 487 12.70 -1.72 1.62
N THR A 488 12.07 -2.12 0.52
CA THR A 488 12.08 -1.40 -0.75
C THR A 488 10.98 -0.33 -0.89
N SER A 489 10.01 -0.24 0.03
CA SER A 489 8.98 0.81 -0.03
C SER A 489 9.49 2.14 0.56
N ALA A 490 10.36 2.83 -0.16
CA ALA A 490 10.90 4.12 0.24
C ALA A 490 9.84 5.26 0.12
N ARG A 491 9.94 6.39 0.83
CA ARG A 491 8.92 7.46 0.82
C ARG A 491 9.30 8.63 -0.10
N PRO A 492 8.38 9.20 -0.90
CA PRO A 492 8.64 10.47 -1.57
C PRO A 492 8.84 11.57 -0.52
N ALA A 493 9.95 12.29 -0.59
CA ALA A 493 10.21 13.49 0.18
C ALA A 493 10.78 14.57 -0.74
N LEU A 494 10.42 15.82 -0.51
CA LEU A 494 11.08 16.94 -1.16
C LEU A 494 12.46 17.11 -0.55
N THR A 495 13.45 17.38 -1.39
CA THR A 495 14.82 17.71 -0.97
C THR A 495 15.13 19.10 -1.49
N ASP A 496 15.62 19.98 -0.61
CA ASP A 496 16.04 21.34 -0.94
C ASP A 496 17.29 21.36 -1.85
#